data_AF-A0A496VJ37-F1
#
_entry.id   AF-A0A496VJ37-F1
#
_cell.length_a   1.000
_cell.length_b   1.000
_cell.length_c   1.000
_cell.angle_alpha   90.00
_cell.angle_beta   90.00
_cell.angle_gamma   90.00
#
_symmetry.space_group_name_H-M   'P 1'
#
loop_
_entity.id
_entity.type
_entity.pdbx_description
1 polymer ?
#
loop_
_entity_poly.entity_id
_entity_poly.type
_entity_poly.pdbx_seq_one_letter_code
_entity_poly.pdbx_strand_id
1 'polypeptide(L)'
;MTSKQSTFNPWKIIIFVALALLSISFFSTRYAQQVTLPRYCDNPEQALYLLEEILTKERPAGDETRRPYIIAAKLLFLLPRQADEPISNYLNRVRQHLQKQCM
;
A
#
# COMPACT_ATOMS: atom_id res chain seq x y z
N MET A 1 -50.54 20.42 27.36
CA MET A 1 -49.69 19.58 26.48
C MET A 1 -48.44 20.38 26.13
N THR A 2 -47.35 20.22 26.87
CA THR A 2 -46.08 20.90 26.58
C THR A 2 -45.15 19.95 25.84
N SER A 3 -45.05 20.12 24.53
CA SER A 3 -44.11 19.41 23.67
C SER A 3 -42.69 19.91 24.00
N LYS A 4 -41.89 19.06 24.64
CA LYS A 4 -40.45 19.26 24.83
C LYS A 4 -39.79 19.28 23.45
N GLN A 5 -39.45 20.46 22.94
CA GLN A 5 -38.60 20.59 21.75
C GLN A 5 -37.20 20.10 22.12
N SER A 6 -36.83 18.92 21.60
CA SER A 6 -35.48 18.38 21.73
C SER A 6 -34.55 19.25 20.88
N THR A 7 -33.66 20.00 21.53
CA THR A 7 -32.59 20.76 20.86
C THR A 7 -31.67 19.78 20.13
N PHE A 8 -31.65 19.87 18.79
CA PHE A 8 -30.77 19.06 17.96
C PHE A 8 -29.31 19.42 18.26
N ASN A 9 -28.55 18.43 18.77
CA ASN A 9 -27.14 18.61 19.09
C ASN A 9 -26.28 17.86 18.05
N PRO A 10 -25.82 18.53 16.98
CA PRO A 10 -25.11 17.89 15.86
C PRO A 10 -23.74 17.33 16.27
N TRP A 11 -23.19 17.80 17.40
CA TRP A 11 -21.85 17.43 17.86
C TRP A 11 -21.69 15.93 18.09
N LYS A 12 -22.75 15.25 18.58
CA LYS A 12 -22.74 13.80 18.77
C LYS A 12 -22.61 13.05 17.44
N ILE A 13 -23.30 13.53 16.41
CA ILE A 13 -23.27 12.95 15.06
C ILE A 13 -21.90 13.19 14.43
N ILE A 14 -21.37 14.41 14.56
CA ILE A 14 -20.04 14.77 14.03
C ILE A 14 -18.94 13.91 14.66
N ILE A 15 -18.94 13.74 15.99
CA ILE A 15 -17.99 12.85 16.68
C ILE A 15 -18.12 11.41 16.16
N PHE A 16 -19.35 10.91 16.03
CA PHE A 16 -19.58 9.54 15.60
C PHE A 16 -19.07 9.30 14.17
N VAL A 17 -19.37 10.21 13.23
CA VAL A 17 -18.89 10.14 11.85
C VAL A 17 -17.36 10.28 11.79
N ALA A 18 -16.77 11.19 12.56
CA ALA A 18 -15.32 11.35 12.63
C ALA A 18 -14.63 10.08 13.15
N LEU A 19 -15.17 9.44 14.20
CA LEU A 19 -14.67 8.16 14.71
C LEU A 19 -14.83 7.02 13.69
N ALA A 20 -15.95 6.97 12.97
CA ALA A 20 -16.16 5.99 11.90
C ALA A 20 -15.14 6.16 10.77
N LEU A 21 -14.88 7.39 10.33
CA LEU A 21 -13.89 7.66 9.29
C LEU A 21 -12.45 7.36 9.77
N LEU A 22 -12.12 7.71 11.02
CA LEU A 22 -10.82 7.40 11.62
C LEU A 22 -10.59 5.89 11.73
N SER A 23 -11.59 5.14 12.19
CA SER A 23 -11.50 3.68 12.30
C SER A 23 -11.34 3.02 10.94
N ILE A 24 -12.07 3.47 9.91
CA ILE A 24 -11.89 3.00 8.53
C ILE A 24 -10.48 3.33 8.02
N SER A 25 -9.98 4.54 8.26
CA SER A 25 -8.63 4.97 7.83
C SER A 25 -7.53 4.14 8.51
N PHE A 26 -7.69 3.86 9.80
CA PHE A 26 -6.75 3.03 10.57
C PHE A 26 -6.81 1.55 10.17
N PHE A 27 -7.99 1.01 9.83
CA PHE A 27 -8.12 -0.34 9.30
C PHE A 27 -7.57 -0.45 7.87
N SER A 28 -7.73 0.58 7.05
CA SER A 28 -7.27 0.59 5.66
C SER A 28 -5.74 0.50 5.56
N THR A 29 -5.00 1.21 6.44
CA THR A 29 -3.53 1.10 6.49
C THR A 29 -3.07 -0.31 6.86
N ARG A 30 -3.80 -1.01 7.74
CA ARG A 30 -3.54 -2.42 8.08
C ARG A 30 -3.95 -3.39 6.98
N TYR A 31 -5.06 -3.13 6.27
CA TYR A 31 -5.55 -3.98 5.19
C TYR A 31 -4.66 -3.88 3.94
N ALA A 32 -4.22 -2.68 3.59
CA ALA A 32 -3.19 -2.49 2.56
C ALA A 32 -1.90 -3.27 2.88
N GLN A 33 -1.60 -3.46 4.17
CA GLN A 33 -0.48 -4.30 4.63
C GLN A 33 -0.81 -5.80 4.71
N GLN A 34 -2.07 -6.23 4.67
CA GLN A 34 -2.43 -7.64 4.84
C GLN A 34 -2.79 -8.37 3.54
N VAL A 35 -3.08 -7.66 2.44
CA VAL A 35 -3.54 -8.36 1.20
C VAL A 35 -2.55 -8.29 0.04
N THR A 36 -1.70 -7.26 -0.04
CA THR A 36 -0.62 -7.18 -1.05
C THR A 36 0.71 -7.65 -0.49
N LEU A 37 0.97 -7.40 0.79
CA LEU A 37 2.22 -7.67 1.49
C LEU A 37 2.55 -9.15 1.69
N PRO A 38 1.60 -10.07 2.01
CA PRO A 38 1.93 -11.49 2.16
C PRO A 38 2.52 -12.08 0.89
N ARG A 39 2.02 -11.65 -0.28
CA ARG A 39 2.49 -12.17 -1.57
C ARG A 39 3.92 -11.73 -1.90
N TYR A 40 4.39 -10.60 -1.36
CA TYR A 40 5.82 -10.24 -1.45
C TYR A 40 6.65 -10.95 -0.39
N CYS A 41 6.08 -11.24 0.79
CA CYS A 41 6.74 -11.99 1.85
C CYS A 41 6.91 -13.47 1.54
N ASP A 42 6.01 -14.07 0.74
CA ASP A 42 6.12 -15.46 0.29
C ASP A 42 7.38 -15.68 -0.56
N ASN A 43 7.76 -14.71 -1.41
CA ASN A 43 8.96 -14.79 -2.23
C ASN A 43 9.55 -13.40 -2.54
N PRO A 44 10.32 -12.80 -1.60
CA PRO A 44 10.80 -11.44 -1.72
C PRO A 44 11.83 -11.24 -2.84
N GLU A 45 12.67 -12.25 -3.11
CA GLU A 45 13.67 -12.17 -4.18
C GLU A 45 13.02 -12.20 -5.57
N GLN A 46 11.95 -12.96 -5.76
CA GLN A 46 11.19 -12.93 -7.02
C GLN A 46 10.51 -11.58 -7.25
N ALA A 47 9.99 -10.95 -6.19
CA ALA A 47 9.43 -9.60 -6.28
C ALA A 47 10.48 -8.55 -6.66
N LEU A 48 11.70 -8.66 -6.11
CA LEU A 48 12.81 -7.77 -6.43
C LEU A 48 13.30 -7.96 -7.88
N TYR A 49 13.39 -9.21 -8.36
CA TYR A 49 13.73 -9.51 -9.75
C TYR A 49 12.73 -8.89 -10.73
N LEU A 50 11.43 -9.08 -10.49
CA LEU A 50 10.38 -8.49 -11.32
C LEU A 50 10.39 -6.95 -11.27
N LEU A 51 10.73 -6.38 -10.11
CA LEU A 51 10.85 -4.93 -9.95
C LEU A 51 12.06 -4.38 -10.72
N GLU A 52 13.20 -5.06 -10.68
CA GLU A 52 14.37 -4.74 -11.49
C GLU A 52 14.04 -4.79 -12.99
N GLU A 53 13.28 -5.81 -13.41
CA GLU A 53 12.87 -5.98 -14.79
C GLU A 53 11.95 -4.85 -15.28
N ILE A 54 11.02 -4.38 -14.44
CA ILE A 54 10.18 -3.21 -14.73
C ILE A 54 11.01 -1.92 -14.87
N LEU A 55 12.08 -1.79 -14.10
CA LEU A 55 12.93 -0.59 -14.11
C LEU A 55 13.92 -0.57 -15.28
N THR A 56 14.26 -1.72 -15.84
CA THR A 56 15.32 -1.87 -16.84
C THR A 56 14.79 -2.19 -18.24
N LYS A 57 13.64 -2.86 -18.35
CA LYS A 57 13.04 -3.23 -19.65
C LYS A 57 11.89 -2.33 -20.02
N GLU A 58 11.84 -1.94 -21.29
CA GLU A 58 10.73 -1.15 -21.87
C GLU A 58 9.41 -1.94 -21.92
N ARG A 59 9.50 -3.28 -22.08
CA ARG A 59 8.35 -4.20 -22.04
C ARG A 59 8.66 -5.40 -21.14
N PRO A 60 8.45 -5.29 -19.82
CA PRO A 60 8.86 -6.33 -18.87
C PRO A 60 8.05 -7.63 -19.02
N ALA A 61 6.77 -7.56 -19.40
CA ALA A 61 5.93 -8.75 -19.53
C ALA A 61 5.97 -9.43 -20.91
N GLY A 62 6.43 -8.77 -21.97
CA GLY A 62 6.32 -9.30 -23.35
C GLY A 62 4.93 -9.87 -23.66
N ASP A 63 4.90 -11.16 -24.01
CA ASP A 63 3.69 -11.97 -24.24
C ASP A 63 3.26 -12.82 -23.02
N GLU A 64 4.00 -12.73 -21.92
CA GLU A 64 3.72 -13.49 -20.69
C GLU A 64 2.61 -12.84 -19.83
N THR A 65 2.20 -13.57 -18.79
CA THR A 65 1.18 -13.10 -17.86
C THR A 65 1.62 -11.80 -17.18
N ARG A 66 0.85 -10.72 -17.39
CA ARG A 66 1.15 -9.36 -16.86
C ARG A 66 0.97 -9.24 -15.34
N ARG A 67 0.28 -10.20 -14.72
CA ARG A 67 -0.13 -10.17 -13.31
C ARG A 67 1.04 -10.03 -12.32
N PRO A 68 2.13 -10.82 -12.40
CA PRO A 68 3.32 -10.65 -11.55
C PRO A 68 3.95 -9.26 -11.67
N TYR A 69 4.05 -8.71 -12.89
CA TYR A 69 4.60 -7.38 -13.11
C TYR A 69 3.71 -6.25 -12.57
N ILE A 70 2.39 -6.37 -12.67
CA ILE A 70 1.47 -5.40 -12.06
C ILE A 70 1.62 -5.40 -10.53
N ILE A 71 1.84 -6.58 -9.95
CA ILE A 71 2.10 -6.70 -8.52
C ILE A 71 3.44 -6.03 -8.19
N ALA A 72 4.54 -6.35 -8.88
CA ALA A 72 5.82 -5.68 -8.63
C ALA A 72 5.77 -4.15 -8.86
N ALA A 73 5.03 -3.66 -9.87
CA ALA A 73 4.85 -2.23 -10.13
C ALA A 73 4.18 -1.49 -8.97
N LYS A 74 3.32 -2.14 -8.17
CA LYS A 74 2.76 -1.52 -6.96
C LYS A 74 3.84 -1.17 -5.93
N LEU A 75 4.99 -1.86 -5.92
CA LEU A 75 6.11 -1.50 -5.04
C LEU A 75 6.69 -0.13 -5.40
N LEU A 76 6.67 0.28 -6.66
CA LEU A 76 7.08 1.64 -7.06
C LEU A 76 6.16 2.72 -6.49
N PHE A 77 4.87 2.41 -6.33
CA PHE A 77 3.93 3.33 -5.72
C PHE A 77 4.07 3.39 -4.19
N LEU A 78 4.30 2.23 -3.56
CA LEU A 78 4.48 2.14 -2.09
C LEU A 78 5.82 2.70 -1.63
N LEU A 79 6.88 2.47 -2.41
CA LEU A 79 8.24 2.90 -2.14
C LEU A 79 8.76 3.60 -3.41
N PRO A 80 8.47 4.89 -3.60
CA PRO A 80 8.92 5.61 -4.78
C PRO A 80 10.43 5.73 -4.83
N ARG A 81 11.00 5.56 -6.03
CA ARG A 81 12.40 5.83 -6.33
C ARG A 81 12.64 7.34 -6.37
N GLN A 82 13.74 7.81 -5.80
CA GLN A 82 14.13 9.22 -5.94
C GLN A 82 14.77 9.45 -7.31
N ALA A 83 14.73 10.70 -7.81
CA ALA A 83 15.20 11.02 -9.15
C ALA A 83 16.66 10.61 -9.40
N ASP A 84 17.53 10.87 -8.41
CA ASP A 84 18.98 10.62 -8.49
C ASP A 84 19.40 9.31 -7.82
N GLU A 85 18.45 8.47 -7.40
CA GLU A 85 18.75 7.20 -6.74
C GLU A 85 19.09 6.12 -7.79
N PRO A 86 20.30 5.54 -7.75
CA PRO A 86 20.64 4.46 -8.66
C PRO A 86 19.79 3.22 -8.36
N ILE A 87 19.48 2.46 -9.40
CA ILE A 87 18.58 1.29 -9.32
C ILE A 87 19.03 0.30 -8.25
N SER A 88 20.33 0.05 -8.11
CA SER A 88 20.89 -0.84 -7.09
C SER A 88 20.60 -0.37 -5.66
N ASN A 89 20.72 0.93 -5.38
CA ASN A 89 20.42 1.50 -4.07
C ASN A 89 18.93 1.44 -3.78
N TYR A 90 18.10 1.70 -4.79
CA TYR A 90 16.66 1.56 -4.69
C TYR A 90 16.23 0.13 -4.35
N LEU A 91 16.74 -0.87 -5.09
CA LEU A 91 16.42 -2.27 -4.85
C LEU A 91 16.89 -2.73 -3.45
N ASN A 92 18.04 -2.27 -2.98
CA ASN A 92 18.50 -2.55 -1.62
C ASN A 92 17.59 -1.93 -0.55
N ARG A 93 17.10 -0.70 -0.76
CA ARG A 93 16.14 -0.05 0.14
C ARG A 93 14.81 -0.80 0.17
N VAL A 94 14.32 -1.24 -0.98
CA VAL A 94 13.11 -2.07 -1.08
C VAL A 94 13.32 -3.42 -0.38
N ARG A 95 14.46 -4.09 -0.60
CA ARG A 95 14.82 -5.35 0.09
C ARG A 95 14.79 -5.18 1.61
N GLN A 96 15.41 -4.13 2.13
CA GLN A 96 15.40 -3.84 3.57
C GLN A 96 13.98 -3.56 4.09
N HIS A 97 13.13 -2.90 3.31
CA HIS A 97 11.75 -2.64 3.69
C HIS A 97 10.93 -3.93 3.76
N LEU A 98 11.06 -4.80 2.76
CA LEU A 98 10.41 -6.11 2.74
C LEU A 98 10.89 -6.98 3.91
N GLN A 99 12.21 -7.02 4.19
CA GLN A 99 12.76 -7.75 5.34
C GLN A 99 12.17 -7.26 6.67
N LYS A 100 11.98 -5.95 6.86
CA LYS A 100 11.39 -5.39 8.09
C LYS A 100 9.89 -5.66 8.23
N GLN A 101 9.18 -5.85 7.12
CA GLN A 101 7.72 -6.07 7.15
C GLN A 101 7.34 -7.55 7.16
N CYS A 102 8.21 -8.42 6.65
CA CYS A 102 7.98 -9.85 6.56
C CYS A 102 8.57 -10.65 7.74
N MET A 103 9.41 -10.02 8.58
CA MET A 103 9.90 -10.56 9.86
C MET A 103 9.05 -10.12 11.05
#